data_AF-A0A9J6AA72-F1
#
_entry.id   AF-A0A9J6AA72-F1
#
_cell.length_a   1.000
_cell.length_b   1.000
_cell.length_c   1.000
_cell.angle_alpha   90.00
_cell.angle_beta   90.00
_cell.angle_gamma   90.00
#
_symmetry.space_group_name_H-M   'P 1'
#
loop_
_entity.id
_entity.type
_entity.pdbx_description
1 polymer ?
#
loop_
_entity_poly.entity_id
_entity_poly.type
_entity_poly.pdbx_seq_one_letter_code
_entity_poly.pdbx_strand_id
1 'polypeptide(L)'
;MRKFDILTYQKMYAIGYLQKDPLKDPFQCVSRQRRSGPKLKSLISQNIKLFKHKRHNDNIDPMIKFIKKLQSDLEVIYVGQMCLSWEFLHWQYGKALSLWDSDPRGAHTYNEVAGEFQQFQVLIQRFIENEHFQGPRVQYYIKSRYDLSNLLQVPLIREDRVKDKNKGRGRERDEYCITSDMLVEIVEESIRIFWQFVRGRSCSSLMVKGKREYNIKTLLKT
;
A
#
# COMPACT_ATOMS: atom_id res chain seq x y z
N MET A 1 5.79 13.99 -1.32
CA MET A 1 6.14 12.85 -2.20
C MET A 1 7.62 12.85 -2.58
N ARG A 2 8.10 13.63 -3.56
CA ARG A 2 9.50 13.55 -4.08
C ARG A 2 10.64 13.45 -3.06
N LYS A 3 10.58 14.22 -1.96
CA LYS A 3 11.63 14.17 -0.92
C LYS A 3 11.77 12.79 -0.26
N PHE A 4 10.65 12.13 0.01
CA PHE A 4 10.66 10.78 0.58
C PHE A 4 11.10 9.73 -0.45
N ASP A 5 10.81 9.94 -1.73
CA ASP A 5 11.28 9.04 -2.81
C ASP A 5 12.81 9.10 -2.92
N ILE A 6 13.39 10.32 -2.85
CA ILE A 6 14.85 10.52 -2.82
C ILE A 6 15.47 9.83 -1.60
N LEU A 7 14.89 10.02 -0.41
CA LEU A 7 15.38 9.38 0.82
C LEU A 7 15.27 7.85 0.73
N THR A 8 14.21 7.33 0.12
CA THR A 8 14.02 5.89 -0.10
C THR A 8 15.15 5.34 -0.98
N TYR A 9 15.43 6.00 -2.11
CA TYR A 9 16.47 5.58 -3.04
C TYR A 9 17.86 5.59 -2.39
N GLN A 10 18.19 6.67 -1.69
CA GLN A 10 19.47 6.80 -0.98
C GLN A 10 19.67 5.70 0.06
N LYS A 11 18.63 5.38 0.85
CA LYS A 11 18.72 4.35 1.89
C LYS A 11 18.75 2.94 1.31
N MET A 12 17.99 2.66 0.25
CA MET A 12 18.08 1.37 -0.45
C MET A 12 19.46 1.13 -1.03
N TYR A 13 20.06 2.13 -1.68
CA TYR A 13 21.40 2.02 -2.24
C TYR A 13 22.44 1.75 -1.15
N ALA A 14 22.33 2.43 0.00
CA ALA A 14 23.20 2.18 1.16
C ALA A 14 23.05 0.75 1.72
N ILE A 15 21.83 0.21 1.78
CA ILE A 15 21.61 -1.20 2.18
C ILE A 15 22.27 -2.16 1.19
N GLY A 16 22.01 -1.98 -0.11
CA GLY A 16 22.53 -2.85 -1.16
C GLY A 16 24.06 -2.84 -1.24
N TYR A 17 24.70 -1.69 -1.04
CA TYR A 17 26.16 -1.58 -1.01
C TYR A 17 26.81 -2.34 0.16
N LEU A 18 26.12 -2.41 1.31
CA LEU A 18 26.64 -3.07 2.51
C LEU A 18 26.47 -4.60 2.47
N GLN A 19 25.55 -5.11 1.65
CA GLN A 19 25.36 -6.54 1.42
C GLN A 19 26.12 -6.96 0.15
N LYS A 20 27.44 -7.10 0.28
CA LYS A 20 28.36 -7.43 -0.82
C LYS A 20 28.18 -8.82 -1.48
N ASP A 21 27.13 -9.58 -1.14
CA ASP A 21 26.75 -10.83 -1.82
C ASP A 21 25.55 -10.55 -2.76
N PRO A 22 25.74 -10.51 -4.10
CA PRO A 22 24.68 -10.18 -5.08
C PRO A 22 23.52 -11.18 -5.13
N LEU A 23 23.64 -12.32 -4.42
CA LEU A 23 22.69 -13.44 -4.49
C LEU A 23 21.69 -13.48 -3.32
N LYS A 24 21.83 -12.61 -2.32
CA LYS A 24 20.95 -12.59 -1.14
C LYS A 24 20.08 -11.34 -1.17
N ASP A 25 18.77 -11.56 -1.09
CA ASP A 25 17.78 -10.48 -0.93
C ASP A 25 18.21 -9.55 0.21
N PRO A 26 18.23 -8.21 0.01
CA PRO A 26 18.68 -7.23 1.00
C PRO A 26 18.03 -7.33 2.39
N PHE A 27 16.98 -8.12 2.51
CA PHE A 27 16.22 -8.31 3.72
C PHE A 27 16.36 -9.71 4.36
N GLN A 28 17.07 -10.65 3.72
CA GLN A 28 17.21 -12.04 4.19
C GLN A 28 18.11 -12.21 5.43
N CYS A 29 19.11 -11.35 5.65
CA CYS A 29 20.05 -11.52 6.78
C CYS A 29 19.37 -11.47 8.15
N VAL A 30 18.25 -10.77 8.29
CA VAL A 30 17.56 -10.62 9.59
C VAL A 30 16.40 -11.64 9.74
N SER A 31 15.84 -12.14 8.63
CA SER A 31 14.77 -13.16 8.69
C SER A 31 15.29 -14.49 9.24
N ARG A 32 16.55 -14.85 8.94
CA ARG A 32 17.21 -16.03 9.50
C ARG A 32 17.35 -15.99 11.02
N GLN A 33 17.52 -14.80 11.59
CA GLN A 33 17.71 -14.64 13.05
C GLN A 33 16.38 -14.63 13.82
N ARG A 34 15.24 -14.35 13.15
CA ARG A 34 13.90 -14.50 13.76
C ARG A 34 13.38 -15.94 13.75
N ARG A 35 14.00 -16.86 13.01
CA ARG A 35 13.52 -18.26 12.88
C ARG A 35 14.12 -19.25 13.89
N SER A 36 15.05 -18.85 14.75
CA SER A 36 15.47 -19.66 15.90
C SER A 36 14.65 -19.28 17.14
N GLY A 37 13.35 -19.57 17.11
CA GLY A 37 12.49 -19.53 18.29
C GLY A 37 12.63 -20.82 19.11
N PRO A 38 12.73 -20.77 20.46
CA PRO A 38 12.75 -21.96 21.28
C PRO A 38 11.39 -22.69 21.17
N LYS A 39 11.40 -24.03 21.12
CA LYS A 39 10.19 -24.86 21.21
C LYS A 39 9.43 -24.51 22.50
N LEU A 40 8.29 -23.84 22.37
CA LEU A 40 7.38 -23.54 23.48
C LEU A 40 6.75 -24.84 23.98
N LYS A 41 7.22 -25.33 25.13
CA LYS A 41 6.37 -26.07 26.07
C LYS A 41 5.72 -25.05 27.01
N SER A 42 4.48 -25.37 27.36
CA SER A 42 3.51 -24.54 28.06
C SER A 42 3.81 -24.31 29.55
N LEU A 43 3.01 -23.38 30.09
CA LEU A 43 2.57 -23.22 31.50
C LEU A 43 3.31 -22.19 32.39
N ILE A 44 2.60 -21.06 32.58
CA ILE A 44 2.22 -20.41 33.85
C ILE A 44 3.28 -20.37 34.97
N SER A 45 3.74 -19.16 35.31
CA SER A 45 3.76 -18.67 36.70
C SER A 45 3.96 -17.15 36.76
N GLN A 46 3.27 -16.54 37.71
CA GLN A 46 3.16 -15.11 37.95
C GLN A 46 4.40 -14.55 38.68
N ASN A 47 4.70 -13.28 38.40
CA ASN A 47 5.30 -12.22 39.23
C ASN A 47 6.39 -12.60 40.23
N ILE A 48 7.59 -12.00 40.10
CA ILE A 48 8.43 -11.48 41.20
C ILE A 48 9.67 -10.75 40.61
N LYS A 49 9.94 -9.54 41.13
CA LYS A 49 11.20 -8.74 41.13
C LYS A 49 11.58 -7.85 39.93
N LEU A 50 11.22 -6.58 40.14
CA LEU A 50 12.00 -5.36 39.89
C LEU A 50 13.54 -5.53 39.89
N PHE A 51 14.16 -4.76 38.98
CA PHE A 51 15.56 -4.33 38.88
C PHE A 51 16.66 -5.35 38.53
N LYS A 52 17.44 -4.94 37.51
CA LYS A 52 18.70 -5.47 36.98
C LYS A 52 18.58 -6.69 36.05
N HIS A 53 18.52 -6.40 34.76
CA HIS A 53 19.57 -6.84 33.84
C HIS A 53 19.70 -5.84 32.69
N LYS A 54 20.59 -4.87 32.89
CA LYS A 54 21.32 -4.19 31.81
C LYS A 54 22.13 -5.29 31.11
N ARG A 55 21.52 -5.99 30.15
CA ARG A 55 22.26 -6.92 29.29
C ARG A 55 23.06 -6.07 28.30
N HIS A 56 24.32 -5.91 28.66
CA HIS A 56 25.46 -5.59 27.82
C HIS A 56 25.21 -6.00 26.36
N ASN A 57 24.96 -5.00 25.51
CA ASN A 57 24.69 -5.18 24.07
C ASN A 57 25.92 -4.77 23.24
N ASP A 58 27.11 -4.86 23.83
CA ASP A 58 28.34 -4.27 23.29
C ASP A 58 29.08 -5.22 22.32
N ASN A 59 28.45 -6.33 21.93
CA ASN A 59 28.98 -7.31 20.95
C ASN A 59 28.07 -7.49 19.73
N ILE A 60 27.22 -6.50 19.41
CA ILE A 60 26.58 -6.48 18.08
C ILE A 60 27.57 -5.82 17.12
N ASP A 61 27.96 -6.58 16.08
CA ASP A 61 28.71 -6.08 14.93
C ASP A 61 28.18 -4.69 14.51
N PRO A 62 29.04 -3.64 14.47
CA PRO A 62 28.65 -2.29 14.03
C PRO A 62 27.80 -2.29 12.74
N MET A 63 28.05 -3.24 11.84
CA MET A 63 27.28 -3.44 10.61
C MET A 63 25.81 -3.78 10.88
N ILE A 64 25.53 -4.69 11.82
CA ILE A 64 24.16 -5.10 12.19
C ILE A 64 23.42 -3.93 12.84
N LYS A 65 24.10 -3.14 13.67
CA LYS A 65 23.51 -1.94 14.29
C LYS A 65 23.13 -0.91 13.22
N PHE A 66 23.97 -0.73 12.21
CA PHE A 66 23.70 0.17 11.09
C PHE A 66 22.52 -0.30 10.23
N ILE A 67 22.45 -1.58 9.87
CA ILE A 67 21.32 -2.15 9.12
C ILE A 67 20.00 -1.97 9.88
N LYS A 68 19.99 -2.22 11.19
CA LYS A 68 18.80 -1.99 12.03
C LYS A 68 18.36 -0.52 12.01
N LYS A 69 19.32 0.40 12.08
CA LYS A 69 19.04 1.84 11.96
C LYS A 69 18.42 2.16 10.61
N LEU A 70 18.98 1.65 9.51
CA LEU A 70 18.44 1.84 8.16
C LEU A 70 17.02 1.26 8.01
N GLN A 71 16.73 0.12 8.62
CA GLN A 71 15.38 -0.46 8.60
C GLN A 71 14.37 0.42 9.36
N SER A 72 14.71 0.90 10.56
CA SER A 72 13.87 1.83 11.32
C SER A 72 13.61 3.12 10.53
N ASP A 73 14.65 3.61 9.88
CA ASP A 73 14.58 4.77 8.99
C ASP A 73 13.65 4.57 7.78
N LEU A 74 13.57 3.35 7.23
CA LEU A 74 12.62 3.01 6.17
C LEU A 74 11.18 2.88 6.70
N GLU A 75 11.00 2.42 7.93
CA GLU A 75 9.69 2.41 8.60
C GLU A 75 9.15 3.84 8.77
N VAL A 76 10.01 4.78 9.19
CA VAL A 76 9.64 6.20 9.30
C VAL A 76 9.23 6.77 7.94
N ILE A 77 9.98 6.46 6.88
CA ILE A 77 9.64 6.87 5.51
C ILE A 77 8.29 6.28 5.08
N TYR A 78 8.07 5.00 5.34
CA TYR A 78 6.83 4.30 5.03
C TYR A 78 5.62 4.97 5.72
N VAL A 79 5.70 5.15 7.05
CA VAL A 79 4.64 5.81 7.82
C VAL A 79 4.42 7.24 7.36
N GLY A 80 5.50 8.00 7.15
CA GLY A 80 5.40 9.38 6.65
C GLY A 80 4.70 9.47 5.29
N GLN A 81 5.03 8.58 4.36
CA GLN A 81 4.36 8.51 3.05
C GLN A 81 2.89 8.16 3.20
N MET A 82 2.53 7.18 4.04
CA MET A 82 1.13 6.85 4.30
C MET A 82 0.34 8.02 4.86
N CYS A 83 0.88 8.72 5.86
CA CYS A 83 0.22 9.88 6.47
C CYS A 83 0.01 11.00 5.45
N LEU A 84 1.00 11.31 4.62
CA LEU A 84 0.87 12.33 3.59
C LEU A 84 -0.15 11.96 2.51
N SER A 85 -0.19 10.69 2.11
CA SER A 85 -1.21 10.20 1.19
C SER A 85 -2.61 10.32 1.78
N TRP A 86 -2.78 10.02 3.07
CA TRP A 86 -4.06 10.21 3.76
C TRP A 86 -4.49 11.67 3.78
N GLU A 87 -3.62 12.58 4.24
CA GLU A 87 -3.91 14.02 4.31
C GLU A 87 -4.31 14.58 2.95
N PHE A 88 -3.56 14.22 1.91
CA PHE A 88 -3.85 14.69 0.56
C PHE A 88 -5.12 14.07 -0.01
N LEU A 89 -5.41 12.79 0.24
CA LEU A 89 -6.64 12.14 -0.20
C LEU A 89 -7.88 12.75 0.46
N HIS A 90 -7.81 13.01 1.76
CA HIS A 90 -8.88 13.72 2.49
C HIS A 90 -9.09 15.14 1.94
N TRP A 91 -8.00 15.84 1.60
CA TRP A 91 -8.09 17.15 0.95
C TRP A 91 -8.73 17.09 -0.43
N GLN A 92 -8.37 16.10 -1.27
CA GLN A 92 -9.02 15.90 -2.58
C GLN A 92 -10.51 15.59 -2.43
N TYR A 93 -10.91 14.84 -1.41
CA TYR A 93 -12.33 14.57 -1.16
C TYR A 93 -13.11 15.85 -0.85
N GLY A 94 -12.61 16.70 0.04
CA GLY A 94 -13.24 18.01 0.30
C GLY A 94 -13.30 18.89 -0.94
N LYS A 95 -12.27 18.83 -1.80
CA LYS A 95 -12.27 19.51 -3.10
C LYS A 95 -13.32 18.95 -4.06
N ALA A 96 -13.47 17.63 -4.13
CA ALA A 96 -14.48 16.98 -4.97
C ALA A 96 -15.90 17.37 -4.57
N LEU A 97 -16.18 17.40 -3.26
CA LEU A 97 -17.46 17.87 -2.73
C LEU A 97 -17.73 19.33 -3.10
N SER A 98 -16.74 20.20 -2.95
CA SER A 98 -16.87 21.63 -3.30
C SER A 98 -17.17 21.83 -4.79
N LEU A 99 -16.59 21.00 -5.66
CA LEU A 99 -16.84 21.02 -7.11
C LEU A 99 -18.25 20.51 -7.44
N TRP A 100 -18.69 19.44 -6.78
CA TRP A 100 -20.03 18.91 -6.92
C TRP A 100 -21.11 19.93 -6.51
N ASP A 101 -20.93 20.61 -5.37
CA ASP A 101 -21.83 21.68 -4.91
C ASP A 101 -21.88 22.87 -5.90
N SER A 102 -20.75 23.17 -6.54
CA SER A 102 -20.61 24.31 -7.45
C SER A 102 -21.06 24.02 -8.89
N ASP A 103 -21.24 22.75 -9.27
CA ASP A 103 -21.64 22.32 -10.62
C ASP A 103 -23.00 21.59 -10.63
N PRO A 104 -24.11 22.28 -10.31
CA PRO A 104 -25.44 21.67 -10.29
C PRO A 104 -25.95 21.26 -11.68
N ARG A 105 -25.24 21.63 -12.76
CA ARG A 105 -25.61 21.31 -14.15
C ARG A 105 -24.71 20.25 -14.79
N GLY A 106 -23.68 19.76 -14.09
CA GLY A 106 -22.73 18.78 -14.63
C GLY A 106 -22.03 19.26 -15.90
N ALA A 107 -21.68 20.55 -15.94
CA ALA A 107 -21.05 21.16 -17.12
C ALA A 107 -19.58 20.74 -17.27
N HIS A 108 -18.93 20.36 -16.16
CA HIS A 108 -17.53 20.01 -16.11
C HIS A 108 -17.33 18.49 -16.21
N THR A 109 -16.23 18.08 -16.84
CA THR A 109 -15.85 16.66 -16.97
C THR A 109 -14.49 16.40 -16.33
N TYR A 110 -14.31 15.19 -15.80
CA TYR A 110 -13.13 14.79 -15.02
C TYR A 110 -12.56 13.43 -15.46
N ASN A 111 -12.64 13.10 -16.74
CA ASN A 111 -12.26 11.80 -17.28
C ASN A 111 -10.77 11.48 -17.06
N GLU A 112 -9.88 12.47 -17.23
CA GLU A 112 -8.44 12.27 -17.05
C GLU A 112 -8.14 11.91 -15.59
N VAL A 113 -8.67 12.71 -14.67
CA VAL A 113 -8.50 12.53 -13.21
C VAL A 113 -9.12 11.23 -12.73
N ALA A 114 -10.30 10.87 -13.24
CA ALA A 114 -10.93 9.59 -12.92
C ALA A 114 -10.03 8.40 -13.28
N GLY A 115 -9.39 8.44 -14.45
CA GLY A 115 -8.40 7.44 -14.86
C GLY A 115 -7.18 7.40 -13.93
N GLU A 116 -6.68 8.56 -13.49
CA GLU A 116 -5.58 8.62 -12.51
C GLU A 116 -5.99 8.00 -11.15
N PHE A 117 -7.22 8.27 -10.67
CA PHE A 117 -7.72 7.65 -9.44
C PHE A 117 -7.92 6.15 -9.57
N GLN A 118 -8.41 5.66 -10.71
CA GLN A 118 -8.48 4.22 -10.97
C GLN A 118 -7.10 3.57 -10.93
N GLN A 119 -6.07 4.19 -11.53
CA GLN A 119 -4.70 3.70 -11.44
C GLN A 119 -4.20 3.68 -9.99
N PHE A 120 -4.45 4.74 -9.22
CA PHE A 120 -4.12 4.80 -7.80
C PHE A 120 -4.77 3.65 -7.01
N GLN A 121 -6.06 3.39 -7.23
CA GLN A 121 -6.80 2.28 -6.60
C GLN A 121 -6.18 0.93 -6.93
N VAL A 122 -5.92 0.66 -8.22
CA VAL A 122 -5.32 -0.59 -8.70
C VAL A 122 -3.93 -0.82 -8.10
N LEU A 123 -3.10 0.22 -8.01
CA LEU A 123 -1.77 0.11 -7.40
C LEU A 123 -1.84 -0.32 -5.94
N ILE A 124 -2.78 0.25 -5.17
CA ILE A 124 -2.97 -0.10 -3.76
C ILE A 124 -3.52 -1.52 -3.61
N GLN A 125 -4.57 -1.86 -4.37
CA GLN A 125 -5.17 -3.19 -4.33
C GLN A 125 -4.15 -4.27 -4.69
N ARG A 126 -3.39 -4.07 -5.78
CA ARG A 126 -2.33 -4.98 -6.20
C ARG A 126 -1.26 -5.14 -5.12
N PHE A 127 -0.92 -4.07 -4.40
CA PHE A 127 -0.01 -4.17 -3.26
C PHE A 127 -0.58 -5.05 -2.14
N ILE A 128 -1.84 -4.82 -1.74
CA ILE A 128 -2.53 -5.59 -0.69
C ILE A 128 -2.64 -7.07 -1.07
N GLU A 129 -2.89 -7.39 -2.34
CA GLU A 129 -2.99 -8.78 -2.80
C GLU A 129 -1.64 -9.49 -2.71
N ASN A 130 -0.58 -8.82 -3.17
CA ASN A 130 0.74 -9.43 -3.28
C ASN A 130 1.55 -9.46 -1.98
N GLU A 131 1.25 -8.60 -0.99
CA GLU A 131 2.08 -8.47 0.21
C GLU A 131 2.26 -9.79 1.00
N HIS A 132 1.27 -10.68 0.95
CA HIS A 132 1.28 -11.98 1.62
C HIS A 132 2.43 -12.88 1.16
N PHE A 133 2.86 -12.73 -0.09
CA PHE A 133 3.89 -13.57 -0.70
C PHE A 133 5.29 -12.95 -0.59
N GLN A 134 5.39 -11.70 -0.12
CA GLN A 134 6.58 -10.86 -0.31
C GLN A 134 7.33 -10.56 1.00
N GLY A 135 6.91 -11.17 2.12
CA GLY A 135 7.60 -11.07 3.40
C GLY A 135 7.22 -9.81 4.19
N PRO A 136 8.16 -9.15 4.90
CA PRO A 136 7.85 -8.00 5.73
C PRO A 136 7.30 -6.82 4.92
N ARG A 137 6.10 -6.35 5.29
CA ARG A 137 5.33 -5.33 4.57
C ARG A 137 6.12 -4.07 4.20
N VAL A 138 6.90 -3.52 5.13
CA VAL A 138 7.67 -2.28 4.90
C VAL A 138 8.73 -2.51 3.82
N GLN A 139 9.40 -3.65 3.84
CA GLN A 139 10.43 -3.98 2.86
C GLN A 139 9.82 -4.18 1.48
N TYR A 140 8.68 -4.89 1.44
CA TYR A 140 7.91 -5.03 0.21
C TYR A 140 7.42 -3.67 -0.31
N TYR A 141 6.89 -2.80 0.54
CA TYR A 141 6.48 -1.43 0.16
C TYR A 141 7.61 -0.65 -0.50
N ILE A 142 8.79 -0.64 0.13
CA ILE A 142 9.95 0.10 -0.37
C ILE A 142 10.39 -0.45 -1.74
N LYS A 143 10.38 -1.78 -1.92
CA LYS A 143 10.64 -2.41 -3.22
C LYS A 143 9.56 -2.10 -4.25
N SER A 144 8.28 -2.20 -3.88
CA SER A 144 7.16 -1.87 -4.77
C SER A 144 7.19 -0.43 -5.22
N ARG A 145 7.57 0.51 -4.34
CA ARG A 145 7.74 1.93 -4.68
C ARG A 145 8.89 2.19 -5.64
N TYR A 146 9.91 1.34 -5.65
CA TYR A 146 10.98 1.42 -6.63
C TYR A 146 10.47 1.07 -8.03
N ASP A 147 9.68 0.00 -8.15
CA ASP A 147 9.10 -0.45 -9.42
C ASP A 147 7.88 0.41 -9.84
N LEU A 148 7.12 0.90 -8.87
CA LEU A 148 5.86 1.62 -9.00
C LEU A 148 5.95 2.91 -8.18
N SER A 149 6.67 3.89 -8.71
CA SER A 149 6.90 5.20 -8.05
C SER A 149 5.60 5.89 -7.61
N ASN A 150 4.50 5.64 -8.32
CA ASN A 150 3.18 6.20 -8.08
C ASN A 150 2.39 5.50 -6.95
N LEU A 151 2.92 4.44 -6.31
CA LEU A 151 2.20 3.76 -5.21
C LEU A 151 1.97 4.74 -4.04
N LEU A 152 0.72 4.86 -3.59
CA LEU A 152 0.26 5.87 -2.63
C LEU A 152 0.40 7.33 -3.09
N GLN A 153 0.72 7.61 -4.36
CA GLN A 153 0.68 8.96 -4.89
C GLN A 153 -0.75 9.30 -5.31
N VAL A 154 -1.41 10.13 -4.51
CA VAL A 154 -2.79 10.52 -4.76
C VAL A 154 -2.87 11.51 -5.94
N PRO A 155 -3.75 11.28 -6.92
CA PRO A 155 -3.98 12.19 -8.04
C PRO A 155 -4.48 13.57 -7.61
N LEU A 156 -4.20 14.60 -8.41
CA LEU A 156 -4.66 15.95 -8.16
C LEU A 156 -5.89 16.24 -9.01
N ILE A 157 -7.02 16.55 -8.38
CA ILE A 157 -8.24 16.93 -9.12
C ILE A 157 -7.99 18.19 -9.93
N ARG A 158 -8.26 18.09 -11.23
CA ARG A 158 -8.17 19.10 -12.28
C ARG A 158 -9.33 18.85 -13.24
N GLU A 159 -9.91 19.91 -13.76
CA GLU A 159 -10.92 19.80 -14.81
C GLU A 159 -10.26 19.37 -16.12
N ASP A 160 -10.96 18.55 -16.91
CA ASP A 160 -10.50 18.19 -18.25
C ASP A 160 -10.33 19.46 -19.09
N ARG A 161 -9.21 19.56 -19.80
CA ARG A 161 -9.03 20.65 -20.77
C ARG A 161 -10.06 20.46 -21.88
N VAL A 162 -11.02 21.37 -21.98
CA VAL A 162 -11.89 21.49 -23.15
C VAL A 162 -10.99 21.76 -24.35
N LYS A 163 -10.55 20.69 -25.04
CA LYS A 163 -9.96 20.84 -26.36
C LYS A 163 -11.06 21.49 -27.20
N ASP A 164 -10.75 22.68 -27.73
CA ASP A 164 -11.62 23.47 -28.58
C ASP A 164 -12.57 22.59 -29.39
N LYS A 165 -13.87 22.84 -29.22
CA LYS A 165 -14.98 22.24 -29.97
C LYS A 165 -14.97 22.67 -31.45
N ASN A 166 -13.79 22.77 -32.06
CA ASN A 166 -13.56 23.07 -33.48
C ASN A 166 -13.09 21.84 -34.26
N LYS A 167 -13.61 20.66 -33.94
CA LYS A 167 -13.66 19.55 -34.89
C LYS A 167 -15.10 19.09 -35.07
N GLY A 168 -15.74 19.74 -36.05
CA GLY A 168 -16.65 19.13 -37.01
C GLY A 168 -17.70 18.14 -36.49
N ARG A 169 -18.95 18.62 -36.48
CA ARG A 169 -20.14 17.90 -36.94
C ARG A 169 -20.24 16.42 -36.54
N GLY A 170 -21.07 16.19 -35.52
CA GLY A 170 -21.90 14.99 -35.40
C GLY A 170 -21.17 13.73 -35.02
N ARG A 171 -20.87 13.55 -33.72
CA ARG A 171 -20.82 12.23 -33.09
C ARG A 171 -21.44 12.29 -31.70
N GLU A 172 -22.14 11.21 -31.41
CA GLU A 172 -23.03 10.88 -30.30
C GLU A 172 -22.96 11.69 -29.01
N ARG A 173 -24.16 12.02 -28.55
CA ARG A 173 -24.52 12.58 -27.25
C ARG A 173 -24.39 11.54 -26.12
N ASP A 174 -23.37 10.68 -26.19
CA ASP A 174 -23.24 9.48 -25.34
C ASP A 174 -21.77 9.06 -25.12
N GLU A 175 -20.82 10.01 -25.19
CA GLU A 175 -19.50 9.77 -24.60
C GLU A 175 -19.68 9.77 -23.08
N TYR A 176 -19.43 8.62 -22.43
CA TYR A 176 -19.56 8.44 -20.98
C TYR A 176 -18.59 9.39 -20.26
N CYS A 177 -19.08 10.58 -19.93
CA CYS A 177 -18.31 11.62 -19.27
C CYS A 177 -18.42 11.49 -17.75
N ILE A 178 -17.27 11.47 -17.07
CA ILE A 178 -17.23 11.52 -15.61
C ILE A 178 -17.64 12.91 -15.14
N THR A 179 -18.80 12.97 -14.50
CA THR A 179 -19.37 14.15 -13.86
C THR A 179 -18.80 14.37 -12.46
N SER A 180 -19.13 15.50 -11.82
CA SER A 180 -18.65 15.85 -10.48
C SER A 180 -19.15 14.89 -9.39
N ASP A 181 -20.38 14.39 -9.49
CA ASP A 181 -20.95 13.37 -8.60
C ASP A 181 -20.20 12.04 -8.71
N MET A 182 -19.97 11.55 -9.93
CA MET A 182 -19.16 10.35 -10.17
C MET A 182 -17.73 10.52 -9.65
N LEU A 183 -17.14 11.71 -9.79
CA LEU A 183 -15.82 12.00 -9.24
C LEU A 183 -15.79 11.86 -7.72
N VAL A 184 -16.81 12.36 -7.00
CA VAL A 184 -16.93 12.20 -5.55
C VAL A 184 -16.94 10.71 -5.19
N GLU A 185 -17.75 9.90 -5.87
CA GLU A 185 -17.82 8.45 -5.64
C GLU A 185 -16.46 7.75 -5.86
N ILE A 186 -15.74 8.12 -6.92
CA ILE A 186 -14.41 7.59 -7.22
C ILE A 186 -13.41 7.94 -6.09
N VAL A 187 -13.46 9.16 -5.56
CA VAL A 187 -12.58 9.57 -4.46
C VAL A 187 -12.96 8.85 -3.16
N GLU A 188 -14.25 8.66 -2.88
CA GLU A 188 -14.71 7.87 -1.73
C GLU A 188 -14.23 6.43 -1.80
N GLU A 189 -14.32 5.79 -2.97
CA GLU A 189 -13.83 4.43 -3.15
C GLU A 189 -12.31 4.35 -2.94
N SER A 190 -11.58 5.38 -3.39
CA SER A 190 -10.15 5.52 -3.13
C SER A 190 -9.84 5.60 -1.63
N ILE A 191 -10.67 6.30 -0.84
CA ILE A 191 -10.58 6.35 0.63
C ILE A 191 -10.82 4.97 1.23
N ARG A 192 -11.84 4.24 0.78
CA ARG A 192 -12.14 2.89 1.28
C ARG A 192 -10.99 1.93 1.01
N ILE A 193 -10.41 1.96 -0.19
CA ILE A 193 -9.26 1.13 -0.56
C ILE A 193 -8.02 1.52 0.25
N PHE A 194 -7.76 2.81 0.41
CA PHE A 194 -6.66 3.29 1.26
C PHE A 194 -6.84 2.84 2.71
N TRP A 195 -8.06 2.85 3.23
CA TRP A 195 -8.34 2.35 4.58
C TRP A 195 -8.10 0.84 4.72
N GLN A 196 -8.46 0.05 3.70
CA GLN A 196 -8.11 -1.38 3.66
C GLN A 196 -6.59 -1.59 3.65
N PHE A 197 -5.86 -0.74 2.93
CA PHE A 197 -4.40 -0.73 2.97
C PHE A 197 -3.90 -0.44 4.38
N VAL A 198 -4.31 0.65 5.02
CA VAL A 198 -3.82 1.04 6.37
C VAL A 198 -4.13 -0.01 7.42
N ARG A 199 -5.34 -0.59 7.41
CA ARG A 199 -5.72 -1.60 8.39
C ARG A 199 -4.80 -2.82 8.36
N GLY A 200 -4.23 -3.14 7.19
CA GLY A 200 -3.58 -4.43 6.98
C GLY A 200 -4.60 -5.57 7.16
N ARG A 201 -4.45 -6.67 6.43
CA ARG A 201 -5.43 -7.75 6.60
C ARG A 201 -5.26 -8.46 7.95
N SER A 202 -6.27 -8.27 8.80
CA SER A 202 -6.96 -9.34 9.55
C SER A 202 -8.14 -9.90 8.73
N CYS A 203 -7.98 -10.07 7.41
CA CYS A 203 -9.06 -10.54 6.54
C CYS A 203 -8.72 -11.90 5.92
N SER A 204 -8.76 -12.92 6.77
CA SER A 204 -8.78 -14.34 6.40
C SER A 204 -10.18 -14.87 6.04
N SER A 205 -11.18 -14.00 5.79
CA SER A 205 -12.58 -14.43 5.67
C SER A 205 -13.19 -14.39 4.26
N LEU A 206 -12.55 -13.81 3.24
CA LEU A 206 -13.21 -13.63 1.94
C LEU A 206 -12.89 -14.73 0.90
N MET A 207 -12.12 -15.76 1.26
CA MET A 207 -11.75 -16.84 0.32
C MET A 207 -12.32 -18.24 0.64
N VAL A 208 -13.25 -18.40 1.60
CA VAL A 208 -13.81 -19.74 1.94
C VAL A 208 -15.23 -19.99 1.40
N LYS A 209 -15.95 -19.02 0.84
CA LYS A 209 -17.25 -19.28 0.20
C LYS A 209 -17.09 -19.41 -1.32
N GLY A 210 -16.62 -20.57 -1.76
CA GLY A 210 -16.51 -20.83 -3.19
C GLY A 210 -15.96 -22.20 -3.60
N LYS A 211 -16.36 -23.29 -2.94
CA LYS A 211 -16.38 -24.63 -3.55
C LYS A 211 -17.06 -25.67 -2.65
N ARG A 212 -18.31 -25.98 -2.95
CA ARG A 212 -18.83 -27.35 -2.85
C ARG A 212 -19.43 -27.67 -4.21
N GLU A 213 -18.54 -28.02 -5.13
CA GLU A 213 -18.93 -28.73 -6.34
C GLU A 213 -19.36 -30.15 -5.95
N TYR A 214 -20.51 -30.52 -6.48
CA TYR A 214 -21.07 -31.84 -6.56
C TYR A 214 -20.05 -32.83 -7.13
N ASN A 215 -19.77 -33.92 -6.41
CA ASN A 215 -19.53 -35.25 -6.98
C ASN A 215 -19.30 -36.27 -5.87
N ILE A 216 -20.35 -37.00 -5.49
CA ILE A 216 -20.22 -38.41 -5.12
C ILE A 216 -21.26 -39.16 -5.95
N LYS A 217 -20.88 -39.49 -7.18
CA LYS A 217 -21.49 -40.62 -7.89
C LYS A 217 -20.86 -41.90 -7.34
N THR A 218 -21.73 -42.71 -6.73
CA THR A 218 -21.80 -44.17 -6.87
C THR A 218 -20.65 -45.03 -6.31
N LEU A 219 -21.06 -46.17 -5.72
CA LEU A 219 -20.32 -47.36 -5.29
C LEU A 219 -20.17 -47.43 -3.75
N LEU A 220 -20.83 -48.33 -2.99
CA LEU A 220 -21.17 -49.73 -3.24
C LEU A 220 -22.27 -50.24 -2.28
N LYS A 221 -23.06 -51.19 -2.82
CA LYS A 221 -23.61 -52.42 -2.18
C LYS A 221 -24.29 -52.26 -0.81
N THR A 222 -25.59 -52.51 -0.76
CA THR A 222 -26.18 -53.87 -0.61
C THR A 222 -27.62 -53.84 -1.09
#